data_AF-A0A926PKC3-F1
#
_entry.id   AF-A0A926PKC3-F1
#
_cell.length_a   1.000
_cell.length_b   1.000
_cell.length_c   1.000
_cell.angle_alpha   90.00
_cell.angle_beta   90.00
_cell.angle_gamma   90.00
#
_symmetry.space_group_name_H-M   'P 1'
#
loop_
_entity.id
_entity.type
_entity.pdbx_description
1 polymer ?
#
loop_
_entity_poly.entity_id
_entity_poly.type
_entity_poly.pdbx_seq_one_letter_code
_entity_poly.pdbx_strand_id
1 'polypeptide(L)'
;MQERVVVVIRDLMKLQGVSIRQISARIAEEHGGSALGYTQQINRILNDPAYEPSFATVEKILSALKFSMWQLPSNLKTIESRLDKLSDEIYEIKNTVAQLCASIEAISNDRDKVQ
;
A
#
# COMPACT_ATOMS: atom_id res chain seq x y z
N MET A 1 -27.86 -14.18 -7.58
CA MET A 1 -27.07 -12.92 -7.71
C MET A 1 -26.38 -12.55 -6.41
N GLN A 2 -27.11 -12.56 -5.28
CA GLN A 2 -26.58 -12.32 -3.93
C GLN A 2 -25.35 -13.17 -3.56
N GLU A 3 -25.38 -14.46 -3.85
CA GLU A 3 -24.25 -15.37 -3.54
C GLU A 3 -22.92 -14.89 -4.15
N ARG A 4 -22.95 -14.41 -5.40
CA ARG A 4 -21.76 -13.87 -6.08
C ARG A 4 -21.26 -12.58 -5.41
N VAL A 5 -22.17 -11.71 -4.99
CA VAL A 5 -21.83 -10.46 -4.28
C VAL A 5 -21.15 -10.77 -2.95
N VAL A 6 -21.67 -11.74 -2.20
CA VAL A 6 -21.10 -12.16 -0.91
C VAL A 6 -19.70 -12.75 -1.10
N VAL A 7 -19.50 -13.61 -2.09
CA VAL A 7 -18.18 -14.17 -2.42
C VAL A 7 -17.19 -13.05 -2.74
N VAL A 8 -17.56 -12.11 -3.63
CA VAL A 8 -16.69 -10.99 -4.00
C VAL A 8 -16.32 -10.13 -2.79
N ILE A 9 -17.28 -9.77 -1.94
CA ILE A 9 -17.01 -8.97 -0.74
C ILE A 9 -16.07 -9.72 0.21
N ARG A 10 -16.29 -11.02 0.46
CA ARG A 10 -15.42 -11.82 1.35
C ARG A 10 -14.01 -11.97 0.79
N ASP A 11 -13.86 -12.19 -0.50
CA ASP A 11 -12.56 -12.36 -1.13
C ASP A 11 -11.75 -11.06 -1.09
N LEU A 12 -12.39 -9.93 -1.37
CA LEU A 12 -11.77 -8.61 -1.24
C LEU A 12 -11.37 -8.31 0.20
N MET A 13 -12.24 -8.61 1.18
CA MET A 13 -11.92 -8.48 2.60
C MET A 13 -10.68 -9.29 3.01
N LYS A 14 -10.59 -10.55 2.55
CA LYS A 14 -9.45 -11.42 2.84
C LYS A 14 -8.17 -10.92 2.17
N LEU A 15 -8.25 -10.55 0.89
CA LEU A 15 -7.11 -10.09 0.09
C LEU A 15 -6.50 -8.81 0.69
N GLN A 16 -7.33 -7.94 1.26
CA GLN A 16 -6.91 -6.67 1.84
C GLN A 16 -6.66 -6.73 3.35
N GLY A 17 -7.02 -7.83 4.01
CA GLY A 17 -6.94 -7.96 5.48
C GLY A 17 -7.86 -7.01 6.23
N VAL A 18 -9.01 -6.63 5.63
CA VAL A 18 -9.92 -5.61 6.18
C VAL A 18 -11.11 -6.26 6.87
N SER A 19 -11.43 -5.78 8.06
CA SER A 19 -12.58 -6.20 8.86
C SER A 19 -13.86 -5.42 8.53
N ILE A 20 -15.02 -6.00 8.87
CA ILE A 20 -16.33 -5.33 8.73
C ILE A 20 -16.34 -3.96 9.44
N ARG A 21 -15.70 -3.84 10.60
CA ARG A 21 -15.66 -2.58 11.36
C ARG A 21 -14.92 -1.49 10.60
N GLN A 22 -13.80 -1.82 9.97
CA GLN A 22 -13.02 -0.87 9.17
C GLN A 22 -13.81 -0.41 7.94
N ILE A 23 -14.47 -1.34 7.23
CA ILE A 23 -15.35 -1.01 6.11
C ILE A 23 -16.49 -0.09 6.57
N SER A 24 -17.12 -0.41 7.71
CA SER A 24 -18.26 0.34 8.22
C SER A 24 -17.90 1.76 8.67
N ALA A 25 -16.77 1.91 9.35
CA ALA A 25 -16.26 3.22 9.77
C ALA A 25 -16.00 4.11 8.55
N ARG A 26 -15.44 3.51 7.50
CA ARG A 26 -15.13 4.19 6.25
C ARG A 26 -16.36 4.65 5.48
N ILE A 27 -17.37 3.78 5.35
CA ILE A 27 -18.63 4.17 4.70
C ILE A 27 -19.28 5.32 5.48
N ALA A 28 -19.23 5.29 6.82
CA ALA A 28 -19.76 6.37 7.65
C ALA A 28 -19.00 7.70 7.48
N GLU A 29 -17.68 7.64 7.31
CA GLU A 29 -16.85 8.81 7.04
C GLU A 29 -17.16 9.43 5.66
N GLU A 30 -17.28 8.60 4.62
CA GLU A 30 -17.44 9.07 3.24
C GLU A 30 -18.88 9.47 2.89
N HIS A 31 -19.87 8.79 3.47
CA HIS A 31 -21.29 8.94 3.11
C HIS A 31 -22.19 9.40 4.25
N GLY A 32 -21.62 9.66 5.43
CA GLY A 32 -22.38 9.96 6.65
C GLY A 32 -23.15 8.75 7.19
N GLY A 33 -23.79 8.96 8.34
CA GLY A 33 -24.53 7.92 9.05
C GLY A 33 -23.72 7.22 10.13
N SER A 34 -24.23 6.08 10.63
CA SER A 34 -23.63 5.35 11.75
C SER A 34 -22.82 4.15 11.28
N ALA A 35 -21.56 4.07 11.72
CA ALA A 35 -20.71 2.89 11.53
C ALA A 35 -21.34 1.61 12.10
N LEU A 36 -22.10 1.70 13.19
CA LEU A 36 -22.84 0.55 13.74
C LEU A 36 -23.95 0.11 12.78
N GLY A 37 -24.66 1.06 12.17
CA GLY A 37 -25.70 0.78 11.16
C GLY A 37 -25.12 0.06 9.95
N TYR A 38 -23.99 0.53 9.42
CA TYR A 38 -23.30 -0.14 8.32
C TYR A 38 -22.75 -1.51 8.74
N THR A 39 -22.29 -1.67 9.98
CA THR A 39 -21.85 -2.99 10.50
C THR A 39 -23.00 -3.98 10.47
N GLN A 40 -24.20 -3.58 10.90
CA GLN A 40 -25.38 -4.44 10.86
C GLN A 40 -25.78 -4.78 9.42
N GLN A 41 -25.77 -3.79 8.52
CA GLN A 41 -26.08 -4.01 7.11
C GLN A 41 -25.11 -5.00 6.44
N ILE A 42 -23.80 -4.80 6.62
CA ILE A 42 -22.79 -5.71 6.07
C ILE A 42 -22.94 -7.12 6.66
N ASN A 43 -23.19 -7.24 7.96
CA ASN A 43 -23.42 -8.56 8.56
C ASN A 43 -24.66 -9.28 8.00
N ARG A 44 -25.73 -8.55 7.70
CA ARG A 44 -26.91 -9.14 7.03
C ARG A 44 -26.54 -9.63 5.63
N ILE A 45 -25.85 -8.79 4.84
CA ILE A 45 -25.40 -9.17 3.49
C ILE A 45 -24.57 -10.45 3.51
N LEU A 46 -23.62 -10.54 4.45
CA LEU A 46 -22.65 -11.62 4.48
C LEU A 46 -23.18 -12.92 5.09
N ASN A 47 -24.22 -12.87 5.92
CA ASN A 47 -24.65 -14.02 6.74
C ASN A 47 -26.13 -14.40 6.58
N ASP A 48 -26.97 -13.54 6.01
CA ASP A 48 -28.38 -13.83 5.77
C ASP A 48 -28.61 -14.11 4.27
N PRO A 49 -28.80 -15.39 3.87
CA PRO A 49 -29.02 -15.77 2.48
C PRO A 49 -30.33 -15.24 1.88
N ALA A 50 -31.27 -14.76 2.70
CA ALA A 50 -32.53 -14.19 2.23
C ALA A 50 -32.47 -12.65 2.12
N TYR A 51 -31.40 -12.03 2.61
CA TYR A 51 -31.25 -10.58 2.56
C TYR A 51 -30.79 -10.12 1.17
N GLU A 52 -31.67 -9.45 0.43
CA GLU A 52 -31.30 -8.80 -0.82
C GLU A 52 -30.75 -7.39 -0.57
N PRO A 53 -29.43 -7.15 -0.75
CA PRO A 53 -28.89 -5.80 -0.63
C PRO A 53 -29.31 -4.92 -1.81
N SER A 54 -29.55 -3.65 -1.51
CA SER A 54 -29.65 -2.63 -2.56
C SER A 54 -28.30 -2.46 -3.26
N PHE A 55 -28.34 -2.12 -4.55
CA PHE A 55 -27.14 -1.80 -5.33
C PHE A 55 -26.29 -0.70 -4.65
N ALA A 56 -26.94 0.36 -4.16
CA ALA A 56 -26.26 1.45 -3.46
C ALA A 56 -25.51 0.98 -2.20
N THR A 57 -26.05 -0.01 -1.47
CA THR A 57 -25.37 -0.58 -0.31
C THR A 57 -24.14 -1.39 -0.74
N VAL A 58 -24.27 -2.20 -1.79
CA VAL A 58 -23.13 -2.98 -2.33
C VAL A 58 -22.05 -2.05 -2.87
N GLU A 59 -22.43 -0.99 -3.57
CA GLU A 59 -21.52 0.00 -4.13
C GLU A 59 -20.70 0.70 -3.04
N LYS A 60 -21.33 1.13 -1.95
CA LYS A 60 -20.63 1.71 -0.79
C LYS A 60 -19.61 0.74 -0.19
N ILE A 61 -19.97 -0.54 -0.06
CA ILE A 61 -19.07 -1.58 0.46
C ILE A 61 -17.88 -1.78 -0.49
N LEU A 62 -18.14 -1.87 -1.79
CA LEU A 62 -17.09 -2.06 -2.79
C LEU A 62 -16.21 -0.81 -2.92
N SER A 63 -16.75 0.41 -2.78
CA SER A 63 -15.97 1.65 -2.73
C SER A 63 -15.02 1.66 -1.54
N ALA A 64 -15.54 1.31 -0.36
CA ALA A 64 -14.76 1.23 0.86
C ALA A 64 -13.64 0.16 0.78
N LEU A 65 -13.87 -0.94 0.05
CA LEU A 65 -12.85 -1.95 -0.25
C LEU A 65 -11.88 -1.49 -1.36
N LYS A 66 -12.31 -0.73 -2.36
CA LYS A 66 -11.44 -0.20 -3.43
C LYS A 66 -10.39 0.79 -2.91
N PHE A 67 -10.65 1.49 -1.82
CA PHE A 67 -9.67 2.36 -1.20
C PHE A 67 -8.38 1.64 -0.79
N SER A 68 -8.44 0.34 -0.48
CA SER A 68 -7.23 -0.44 -0.20
C SER A 68 -6.40 -0.79 -1.45
N MET A 69 -6.94 -0.75 -2.67
CA MET A 69 -6.14 -1.01 -3.87
C MET A 69 -5.22 0.16 -4.22
N TRP A 70 -5.59 1.38 -3.83
CA TRP A 70 -4.83 2.60 -4.13
C TRP A 70 -4.10 3.19 -2.92
N GLN A 71 -4.45 2.75 -1.71
CA GLN A 71 -3.52 2.85 -0.59
C GLN A 71 -2.43 1.80 -0.78
N LEU A 72 -1.40 2.19 -1.53
CA LEU A 72 -0.09 1.55 -1.48
C LEU A 72 0.19 1.15 -0.02
N PRO A 73 0.49 -0.13 0.26
CA PRO A 73 0.86 -0.54 1.61
C PRO A 73 1.89 0.45 2.13
N SER A 74 1.78 0.89 3.38
CA SER A 74 2.81 1.72 4.04
C SER A 74 4.22 1.17 3.77
N ASN A 75 4.32 -0.15 3.67
CA ASN A 75 5.53 -0.88 3.29
C ASN A 75 6.12 -0.48 1.93
N LEU A 76 5.32 -0.13 0.92
CA LEU A 76 5.81 0.27 -0.39
C LEU A 76 6.42 1.67 -0.36
N LYS A 77 5.80 2.63 0.34
CA LYS A 77 6.44 3.94 0.63
C LYS A 77 7.72 3.79 1.45
N THR A 78 7.74 2.85 2.40
CA THR A 78 8.96 2.52 3.15
C THR A 78 10.03 1.90 2.25
N ILE A 79 9.65 1.05 1.29
CA ILE A 79 10.58 0.47 0.32
C ILE A 79 11.13 1.56 -0.62
N GLU A 80 10.28 2.44 -1.14
CA GLU A 80 10.69 3.60 -1.96
C GLU A 80 11.71 4.46 -1.22
N SER A 81 11.41 4.88 0.01
CA SER A 81 12.33 5.69 0.82
C SER A 81 13.67 4.97 1.11
N ARG A 82 13.65 3.64 1.29
CA ARG A 82 14.88 2.85 1.45
C ARG A 82 15.67 2.75 0.15
N LEU A 83 15.01 2.68 -1.00
CA LEU A 83 15.66 2.67 -2.32
C LEU A 83 16.30 4.02 -2.65
N ASP A 84 15.63 5.12 -2.32
CA ASP A 84 16.19 6.47 -2.46
C ASP A 84 17.48 6.60 -1.64
N LYS A 85 17.43 6.19 -0.36
CA LYS A 85 18.60 6.22 0.51
C LYS A 85 19.76 5.37 -0.03
N LEU A 86 19.48 4.16 -0.51
CA LEU A 86 20.50 3.30 -1.13
C LEU A 86 21.10 3.92 -2.39
N SER A 87 20.31 4.67 -3.16
CA SER A 87 20.80 5.36 -4.36
C SER A 87 21.78 6.48 -4.00
N ASP A 88 21.49 7.24 -2.95
CA ASP A 88 22.40 8.27 -2.42
C ASP A 88 23.71 7.66 -1.89
N GLU A 89 23.61 6.57 -1.11
CA GLU A 89 24.79 5.85 -0.59
C GLU A 89 25.67 5.31 -1.74
N ILE A 90 25.07 4.78 -2.80
CA ILE A 90 25.80 4.34 -4.00
C ILE A 90 26.51 5.52 -4.69
N TYR A 91 25.85 6.68 -4.77
CA TYR A 91 26.44 7.88 -5.36
C TYR A 91 27.68 8.34 -4.57
N GLU A 92 27.60 8.35 -3.24
CA GLU A 92 28.73 8.70 -2.38
C GLU A 92 29.90 7.73 -2.55
N ILE A 93 29.62 6.42 -2.54
CA ILE A 93 30.65 5.38 -2.78
C ILE A 93 31.34 5.60 -4.12
N LYS A 94 30.58 5.87 -5.18
CA LYS A 94 31.13 6.12 -6.51
C LYS A 94 32.07 7.34 -6.51
N ASN A 95 31.70 8.39 -5.80
CA ASN A 95 32.52 9.59 -5.68
C ASN A 95 33.82 9.32 -4.90
N THR A 96 33.74 8.59 -3.79
CA THR A 96 34.92 8.17 -3.02
C THR A 96 35.86 7.31 -3.86
N VAL A 97 35.33 6.36 -4.63
CA VAL A 97 36.14 5.54 -5.55
C VAL A 97 36.86 6.41 -6.58
N ALA A 98 36.17 7.38 -7.18
CA ALA A 98 36.79 8.30 -8.15
C ALA A 98 37.93 9.12 -7.53
N GLN A 99 37.75 9.61 -6.30
CA GLN A 99 38.79 10.34 -5.57
C GLN A 99 40.00 9.46 -5.23
N LEU A 100 39.76 8.21 -4.83
CA LEU A 100 40.82 7.23 -4.59
C LEU A 100 41.61 6.93 -5.87
N CYS A 101 40.93 6.72 -7.00
CA CYS A 101 41.59 6.52 -8.30
C CYS A 101 42.48 7.72 -8.67
N ALA A 102 41.97 8.94 -8.57
CA ALA A 102 42.74 10.15 -8.84
C ALA A 102 43.96 10.30 -7.92
N SER A 103 43.82 9.93 -6.64
CA SER A 103 44.93 9.95 -5.67
C SER A 103 46.01 8.92 -6.02
N ILE A 104 45.60 7.72 -6.45
CA ILE A 104 46.53 6.67 -6.89
C ILE A 104 47.30 7.10 -8.15
N GLU A 105 46.61 7.72 -9.12
CA GLU A 105 47.26 8.26 -10.32
C GLU A 105 48.27 9.35 -9.96
N ALA A 106 47.92 10.27 -9.07
CA ALA A 106 48.83 11.32 -8.60
C ALA A 106 50.10 10.73 -7.95
N ILE A 107 49.95 9.77 -7.05
CA ILE A 107 51.07 9.09 -6.39
C ILE A 107 51.96 8.35 -7.40
N SER A 108 51.35 7.69 -8.39
CA SER A 108 52.08 6.95 -9.42
C SER A 108 52.90 7.90 -10.29
N ASN A 109 52.30 9.01 -10.72
CA ASN A 109 52.98 10.03 -11.52
C ASN A 109 54.13 10.72 -10.74
N ASP A 110 53.98 10.94 -9.44
CA ASP A 110 55.05 11.52 -8.63
C ASP A 110 56.19 10.53 -8.36
N ARG A 111 55.89 9.23 -8.22
CA ARG A 111 56.92 8.18 -8.15
C ARG A 111 57.78 8.15 -9.41
N ASP A 112 57.17 8.23 -10.58
CA ASP A 112 57.87 8.17 -11.88
C ASP A 112 58.78 9.39 -12.12
N LYS A 113 58.53 10.53 -11.46
CA LYS A 113 59.38 11.74 -11.55
C LYS A 113 60.65 11.67 -10.68
N VAL A 114 60.71 10.75 -9.72
CA VAL A 114 61.79 10.65 -8.73
C VAL A 114 62.75 9.48 -9.05
N GLN A 115 62.46 8.70 -10.09
CA GLN A 115 63.35 7.67 -10.66
C GLN A 115 64.12 8.21 -11.88
#